data_AF-A0AAU6QMP0-F1
#
_entry.id   AF-A0AAU6QMP0-F1
#
_cell.length_a   1.000
_cell.length_b   1.000
_cell.length_c   1.000
_cell.angle_alpha   90.00
_cell.angle_beta   90.00
_cell.angle_gamma   90.00
#
_symmetry.space_group_name_H-M   'P 1'
#
loop_
_entity.id
_entity.type
_entity.pdbx_description
1 polymer ?
#
loop_
_entity_poly.entity_id
_entity_poly.type
_entity_poly.pdbx_seq_one_letter_code
_entity_poly.pdbx_strand_id
1 'polypeptide(L)'
;MTADHRQPGMCSAYGCPMVVTTRSGGRWYCACHAGKSPALNDQITRELRRLDFIVDSVIDLRKEYSLGDWEAASNRIQARLIAAGRRDLAIGAADCSPHRPGVPIARMWLQRLERILIEATDAAASRSTFVPSVPLRKSIIGPTHASTVHPYADPDRA
;
A
#
# COMPACT_ATOMS: atom_id res chain seq x y z
N MET A 1 17.52 14.73 -15.12
CA MET A 1 16.18 14.72 -14.51
C MET A 1 15.41 13.59 -15.18
N THR A 2 15.31 12.43 -14.54
CA THR A 2 14.57 11.29 -15.10
C THR A 2 13.09 11.61 -15.09
N ALA A 3 12.45 11.56 -16.26
CA ALA A 3 11.01 11.75 -16.38
C ALA A 3 10.31 10.66 -15.56
N ASP A 4 9.48 11.08 -14.62
CA ASP A 4 8.69 10.19 -13.78
C ASP A 4 7.57 9.60 -14.66
N HIS A 5 7.77 8.39 -15.20
CA HIS A 5 6.80 7.67 -16.06
C HIS A 5 5.55 7.19 -15.27
N ARG A 6 5.14 7.90 -14.21
CA ARG A 6 4.00 7.53 -13.38
C ARG A 6 2.70 8.01 -14.00
N GLN A 7 1.67 7.17 -13.94
CA GLN A 7 0.32 7.57 -14.30
C GLN A 7 -0.13 8.76 -13.41
N PRO A 8 -0.66 9.84 -14.00
CA PRO A 8 -1.20 10.95 -13.25
C PRO A 8 -2.24 10.47 -12.23
N GLY A 9 -2.18 10.98 -11.00
CA GLY A 9 -3.13 10.62 -9.95
C GLY A 9 -2.77 9.39 -9.10
N MET A 10 -1.66 8.69 -9.41
CA MET A 10 -1.22 7.50 -8.66
C MET A 10 -0.14 7.81 -7.62
N CYS A 11 -0.21 7.11 -6.48
CA CYS A 11 0.75 7.25 -5.39
C CYS A 11 2.20 6.99 -5.87
N SER A 12 3.14 7.79 -5.36
CA SER A 12 4.57 7.67 -5.71
C SER A 12 5.23 6.39 -5.17
N ALA A 13 4.58 5.69 -4.23
CA ALA A 13 4.97 4.33 -3.85
C ALA A 13 4.54 3.36 -4.96
N TYR A 14 5.52 2.73 -5.62
CA TYR A 14 5.29 1.90 -6.80
C TYR A 14 4.28 0.76 -6.50
N GLY A 15 3.28 0.60 -7.36
CA GLY A 15 2.27 -0.44 -7.24
C GLY A 15 1.23 -0.25 -6.14
N CYS A 16 1.19 0.93 -5.49
CA CYS A 16 0.15 1.29 -4.54
C CYS A 16 -1.20 1.51 -5.26
N PRO A 17 -2.30 0.91 -4.78
CA PRO A 17 -3.61 1.00 -5.43
C PRO A 17 -4.34 2.33 -5.14
N MET A 18 -3.87 3.12 -4.18
CA MET A 18 -4.56 4.32 -3.72
C MET A 18 -4.26 5.55 -4.60
N VAL A 19 -5.28 6.39 -4.77
CA VAL A 19 -5.17 7.70 -5.43
C VAL A 19 -4.37 8.68 -4.55
N VAL A 20 -3.57 9.55 -5.18
CA VAL A 20 -2.81 10.59 -4.49
C VAL A 20 -3.69 11.55 -3.72
N THR A 21 -3.17 12.05 -2.60
CA THR A 21 -3.85 13.04 -1.75
C THR A 21 -2.98 14.23 -1.44
N THR A 22 -1.72 13.96 -1.13
CA THR A 22 -0.91 14.88 -0.38
C THR A 22 0.49 14.88 -0.94
N ARG A 23 1.07 16.08 -1.05
CA ARG A 23 2.46 16.25 -1.45
C ARG A 23 3.36 16.14 -0.23
N SER A 24 4.37 15.27 -0.29
CA SER A 24 5.38 15.09 0.75
C SER A 24 6.74 14.83 0.10
N GLY A 25 7.79 15.53 0.54
CA GLY A 25 9.15 15.37 -0.01
C GLY A 25 9.23 15.59 -1.53
N GLY A 26 8.44 16.52 -2.08
CA GLY A 26 8.39 16.82 -3.52
C GLY A 26 7.61 15.81 -4.37
N ARG A 27 7.09 14.72 -3.78
CA ARG A 27 6.34 13.64 -4.43
C ARG A 27 4.89 13.60 -3.96
N TRP A 28 4.02 12.98 -4.75
CA TRP A 28 2.60 12.82 -4.42
C TRP A 28 2.34 11.43 -3.83
N TYR A 29 1.80 11.38 -2.63
CA TYR A 29 1.48 10.14 -1.93
C TYR A 29 -0.01 10.06 -1.60
N CYS A 30 -0.50 8.84 -1.39
CA CYS A 30 -1.79 8.62 -0.75
C CYS A 30 -1.68 8.87 0.77
N ALA A 31 -2.81 8.89 1.45
CA ALA A 31 -2.89 9.14 2.89
C ALA A 31 -2.08 8.13 3.74
N CYS A 32 -1.91 6.90 3.26
CA CYS A 32 -1.19 5.84 3.99
C CYS A 32 0.34 5.90 3.81
N HIS A 33 0.84 6.46 2.71
CA HIS A 33 2.28 6.60 2.46
C HIS A 33 2.81 8.00 2.83
N ALA A 34 1.94 9.00 2.94
CA ALA A 34 2.33 10.37 3.26
C ALA A 34 3.07 10.43 4.61
N GLY A 35 4.29 10.98 4.60
CA GLY A 35 5.12 11.12 5.80
C GLY A 35 5.79 9.84 6.31
N LYS A 36 5.64 8.70 5.62
CA LYS A 36 6.29 7.43 6.00
C LYS A 36 7.65 7.28 5.30
N SER A 37 8.54 6.50 5.90
CA SER A 37 9.84 6.18 5.30
C SER A 37 9.65 5.34 4.03
N PRO A 38 10.38 5.63 2.93
CA PRO A 38 10.33 4.81 1.71
C PRO A 38 10.65 3.32 1.93
N ALA A 39 11.41 2.99 2.98
CA ALA A 39 11.72 1.60 3.34
C ALA A 39 10.47 0.76 3.70
N LEU A 40 9.36 1.42 4.08
CA LEU A 40 8.10 0.77 4.43
C LEU A 40 7.13 0.65 3.24
N ASN A 41 7.47 1.22 2.08
CA ASN A 41 6.55 1.34 0.95
C ASN A 41 5.94 0.00 0.53
N ASP A 42 6.76 -1.03 0.36
CA ASP A 42 6.32 -2.35 -0.11
C ASP A 42 5.39 -3.03 0.88
N GLN A 43 5.65 -2.85 2.17
CA GLN A 43 4.82 -3.41 3.22
C GLN A 43 3.47 -2.70 3.33
N ILE A 44 3.48 -1.36 3.32
CA ILE A 44 2.24 -0.57 3.31
C ILE A 44 1.41 -0.95 2.07
N THR A 45 2.04 -1.03 0.90
CA THR A 45 1.37 -1.44 -0.34
C THR A 45 0.78 -2.85 -0.24
N ARG A 46 1.49 -3.79 0.39
CA ARG A 46 0.99 -5.16 0.61
C ARG A 46 -0.22 -5.18 1.53
N GLU A 47 -0.20 -4.43 2.63
CA GLU A 47 -1.35 -4.35 3.54
C GLU A 47 -2.56 -3.68 2.87
N LEU A 48 -2.34 -2.64 2.06
CA LEU A 48 -3.40 -2.02 1.26
C LEU A 48 -4.04 -3.01 0.28
N ARG A 49 -3.25 -3.88 -0.35
CA ARG A 49 -3.77 -4.95 -1.22
C ARG A 49 -4.55 -6.03 -0.45
N ARG A 50 -4.22 -6.28 0.82
CA ARG A 50 -4.98 -7.18 1.70
C ARG A 50 -6.35 -6.59 2.08
N LEU A 51 -6.45 -5.27 2.06
CA LEU A 51 -7.64 -4.49 2.38
C LEU A 51 -8.23 -3.83 1.13
N ASP A 52 -8.11 -4.49 -0.02
CA ASP A 52 -8.57 -4.01 -1.32
C ASP A 52 -10.03 -3.57 -1.31
N PHE A 53 -10.91 -4.30 -0.61
CA PHE A 53 -12.32 -3.96 -0.46
C PHE A 53 -12.55 -2.60 0.23
N ILE A 54 -11.66 -2.18 1.15
CA ILE A 54 -11.70 -0.84 1.77
C ILE A 54 -11.07 0.18 0.82
N VAL A 55 -9.96 -0.16 0.16
CA VAL A 55 -9.30 0.69 -0.83
C VAL A 55 -10.27 1.07 -1.96
N ASP A 56 -10.93 0.08 -2.58
CA ASP A 56 -11.91 0.30 -3.65
C ASP A 56 -13.09 1.14 -3.16
N SER A 57 -13.51 0.95 -1.91
CA SER A 57 -14.56 1.78 -1.29
C SER A 57 -14.12 3.23 -1.12
N VAL A 58 -12.88 3.48 -0.70
CA VAL A 58 -12.31 4.83 -0.59
C VAL A 58 -12.17 5.49 -1.97
N ILE A 59 -11.75 4.73 -2.99
CA ILE A 59 -11.63 5.22 -4.36
C ILE A 59 -13.01 5.60 -4.92
N ASP A 60 -14.02 4.75 -4.73
CA ASP A 60 -15.40 5.03 -5.15
C ASP A 60 -15.95 6.27 -4.44
N LEU A 61 -15.78 6.38 -3.11
CA LEU A 61 -16.23 7.55 -2.35
C LEU A 61 -15.62 8.85 -2.88
N ARG A 62 -14.34 8.83 -3.24
CA ARG A 62 -13.64 10.01 -3.77
C ARG A 62 -14.11 10.41 -5.16
N LYS A 63 -14.42 9.44 -6.02
CA LYS A 63 -14.95 9.69 -7.37
C LYS A 63 -16.37 10.25 -7.29
N GLU A 64 -17.24 9.56 -6.58
CA GLU A 64 -18.69 9.77 -6.65
C GLU A 64 -19.17 10.96 -5.81
N TYR A 65 -18.40 11.37 -4.78
CA TYR A 65 -18.60 12.64 -4.09
C TYR A 65 -18.63 13.83 -5.07
N SER A 66 -17.94 13.71 -6.20
CA SER A 66 -17.81 14.79 -7.19
C SER A 66 -18.85 14.72 -8.32
N LEU A 67 -19.56 13.59 -8.48
CA LEU A 67 -20.35 13.28 -9.69
C LEU A 67 -21.88 13.23 -9.46
N GLY A 68 -22.35 13.18 -8.22
CA GLY A 68 -23.77 13.38 -7.87
C GLY A 68 -24.65 12.13 -7.80
N ASP A 69 -24.20 10.95 -8.26
CA ASP A 69 -24.92 9.67 -8.04
C ASP A 69 -24.50 9.00 -6.71
N TRP A 70 -24.86 9.67 -5.62
CA TRP A 70 -24.48 9.26 -4.27
C TRP A 70 -25.19 7.97 -3.82
N GLU A 71 -26.45 7.77 -4.21
CA GLU A 71 -27.26 6.66 -3.75
C GLU A 71 -26.74 5.32 -4.29
N ALA A 72 -26.53 5.21 -5.61
CA ALA A 72 -26.00 4.00 -6.20
C ALA A 72 -24.58 3.70 -5.69
N ALA A 73 -23.72 4.71 -5.58
CA ALA A 73 -22.38 4.58 -5.03
C ALA A 73 -22.40 4.05 -3.59
N SER A 74 -23.21 4.66 -2.71
CA SER A 74 -23.29 4.26 -1.30
C SER A 74 -23.81 2.83 -1.16
N ASN A 75 -24.78 2.40 -1.97
CA ASN A 75 -25.29 1.03 -1.97
C ASN A 75 -24.23 0.02 -2.41
N ARG A 76 -23.47 0.30 -3.49
CA ARG A 76 -22.35 -0.56 -3.92
C ARG A 76 -21.28 -0.70 -2.83
N ILE A 77 -20.88 0.41 -2.22
CA ILE A 77 -19.86 0.42 -1.17
C ILE A 77 -20.34 -0.36 0.04
N GLN A 78 -21.59 -0.14 0.50
CA GLN A 78 -22.16 -0.89 1.61
C GLN A 78 -22.20 -2.40 1.33
N ALA A 79 -22.66 -2.80 0.13
CA ALA A 79 -22.68 -4.19 -0.28
C ALA A 79 -21.28 -4.82 -0.25
N ARG A 80 -20.26 -4.10 -0.75
CA ARG A 80 -18.85 -4.54 -0.71
C ARG A 80 -18.35 -4.76 0.71
N LEU A 81 -18.58 -3.81 1.61
CA LEU A 81 -18.13 -3.92 3.01
C LEU A 81 -18.86 -5.05 3.76
N ILE A 82 -20.16 -5.22 3.51
CA ILE A 82 -20.96 -6.30 4.11
C ILE A 82 -20.48 -7.67 3.59
N ALA A 83 -20.24 -7.81 2.29
CA ALA A 83 -19.73 -9.04 1.69
C ALA A 83 -18.35 -9.43 2.24
N ALA A 84 -17.51 -8.44 2.57
CA ALA A 84 -16.22 -8.64 3.24
C ALA A 84 -16.35 -8.93 4.76
N GLY A 85 -17.56 -9.08 5.29
CA GLY A 85 -17.80 -9.32 6.73
C GLY A 85 -17.56 -8.11 7.62
N ARG A 86 -17.43 -6.90 7.04
CA ARG A 86 -17.12 -5.65 7.74
C ARG A 86 -18.33 -4.72 7.80
N ARG A 87 -19.45 -5.24 8.32
CA ARG A 87 -20.68 -4.45 8.54
C ARG A 87 -20.46 -3.26 9.49
N ASP A 88 -19.48 -3.35 10.39
CA ASP A 88 -19.02 -2.25 11.24
C ASP A 88 -18.54 -1.03 10.44
N LEU A 89 -18.11 -1.24 9.19
CA LEU A 89 -17.64 -0.20 8.29
C LEU A 89 -18.74 0.39 7.41
N ALA A 90 -19.94 -0.18 7.39
CA ALA A 90 -21.07 0.38 6.67
C ALA A 90 -21.38 1.80 7.17
N ILE A 91 -21.95 2.63 6.30
CA ILE A 91 -22.34 3.99 6.64
C ILE A 91 -23.36 3.97 7.79
N GLY A 92 -23.21 4.87 8.76
CA GLY A 92 -24.11 4.89 9.90
C GLY A 92 -23.97 6.11 10.79
N ALA A 93 -24.40 5.96 12.04
CA ALA A 93 -24.44 7.06 13.02
C ALA A 93 -23.06 7.71 13.26
N ALA A 94 -21.97 6.94 13.14
CA ALA A 94 -20.60 7.43 13.28
C ALA A 94 -20.19 8.41 12.16
N ASP A 95 -20.94 8.46 11.06
CA ASP A 95 -20.67 9.31 9.91
C ASP A 95 -21.59 10.54 9.87
N CYS A 96 -22.38 10.79 10.92
CA CYS A 96 -23.21 11.98 11.04
C CYS A 96 -22.40 13.20 11.48
N SER A 97 -22.78 14.40 11.03
CA SER A 97 -22.20 15.65 11.54
C SER A 97 -22.72 15.94 12.96
N PRO A 98 -21.88 16.44 13.88
CA PRO A 98 -22.33 16.90 15.20
C PRO A 98 -23.43 17.98 15.12
N HIS A 99 -23.44 18.76 14.05
CA HIS A 99 -24.41 19.84 13.82
C HIS A 99 -25.68 19.39 13.07
N ARG A 100 -25.71 18.14 12.60
CA ARG A 100 -26.88 17.54 11.91
C ARG A 100 -26.93 16.03 12.24
N PRO A 101 -27.32 15.67 13.48
CA PRO A 101 -27.42 14.28 13.87
C PRO A 101 -28.48 13.57 13.02
N GLY A 102 -28.23 12.29 12.70
CA GLY A 102 -29.16 11.44 11.95
C GLY A 102 -29.00 11.45 10.43
N VAL A 103 -28.19 12.35 9.86
CA VAL A 103 -27.87 12.34 8.42
C VAL A 103 -26.39 12.03 8.24
N PRO A 104 -26.03 10.81 7.81
CA PRO A 104 -24.67 10.46 7.48
C PRO A 104 -24.13 11.32 6.34
N ILE A 105 -22.89 11.76 6.45
CA ILE A 105 -22.21 12.56 5.42
C ILE A 105 -21.04 11.76 4.84
N ALA A 106 -21.01 11.67 3.51
CA ALA A 106 -20.00 10.94 2.73
C ALA A 106 -18.57 11.23 3.18
N ARG A 107 -18.28 12.50 3.49
CA ARG A 107 -16.97 12.96 3.93
C ARG A 107 -16.54 12.34 5.27
N MET A 108 -17.44 12.17 6.24
CA MET A 108 -17.10 11.52 7.51
C MET A 108 -16.85 10.04 7.32
N TRP A 109 -17.65 9.40 6.46
CA TRP A 109 -17.45 8.00 6.10
C TRP A 109 -16.11 7.77 5.41
N LEU A 110 -15.76 8.62 4.44
CA LEU A 110 -14.45 8.61 3.78
C LEU A 110 -13.31 8.76 4.79
N GLN A 111 -13.39 9.75 5.68
CA GLN A 111 -12.38 9.97 6.72
C GLN A 111 -12.25 8.77 7.66
N ARG A 112 -13.36 8.11 8.00
CA ARG A 112 -13.35 6.92 8.84
C ARG A 112 -12.67 5.74 8.13
N LEU A 113 -13.00 5.47 6.88
CA LEU A 113 -12.36 4.39 6.10
C LEU A 113 -10.87 4.66 5.88
N GLU A 114 -10.49 5.89 5.57
CA GLU A 114 -9.08 6.28 5.44
C GLU A 114 -8.31 6.12 6.75
N ARG A 115 -8.91 6.51 7.87
CA ARG A 115 -8.31 6.30 9.20
C ARG A 115 -8.05 4.82 9.47
N ILE A 116 -9.00 3.95 9.14
CA ILE A 116 -8.83 2.49 9.30
C ILE A 116 -7.68 1.96 8.44
N LEU A 117 -7.56 2.43 7.20
CA LEU A 117 -6.43 2.05 6.33
C LEU A 117 -5.10 2.54 6.91
N ILE A 118 -5.02 3.78 7.38
CA ILE A 118 -3.83 4.35 8.02
C ILE A 118 -3.44 3.50 9.22
N GLU A 119 -4.37 3.26 10.16
CA GLU A 119 -4.13 2.46 11.36
C GLU A 119 -3.67 1.03 11.02
N ALA A 120 -4.30 0.38 10.04
CA ALA A 120 -3.90 -0.96 9.61
C ALA A 120 -2.49 -0.99 9.01
N THR A 121 -2.16 0.00 8.17
CA THR A 121 -0.82 0.11 7.58
C THR A 121 0.25 0.48 8.60
N ASP A 122 -0.10 1.27 9.62
CA ASP A 122 0.79 1.63 10.73
C ASP A 122 1.05 0.43 11.64
N ALA A 123 0.03 -0.35 11.96
CA ALA A 123 0.18 -1.61 12.66
C ALA A 123 1.04 -2.61 11.87
N ALA A 124 0.84 -2.71 10.55
CA ALA A 124 1.68 -3.54 9.70
C ALA A 124 3.15 -3.07 9.69
N ALA A 125 3.38 -1.77 9.51
CA ALA A 125 4.72 -1.17 9.55
C ALA A 125 5.42 -1.40 10.90
N SER A 126 4.68 -1.35 12.01
CA SER A 126 5.21 -1.56 13.35
C SER A 126 5.63 -3.01 13.60
N ARG A 127 4.90 -3.98 13.02
CA ARG A 127 5.32 -5.41 13.02
C ARG A 127 6.57 -5.68 12.18
N SER A 128 6.94 -4.73 11.32
CA SER A 128 8.14 -4.77 10.49
C SER A 128 9.39 -4.36 11.24
N THR A 129 9.52 -4.77 12.50
CA THR A 129 10.83 -4.77 13.13
C THR A 129 11.66 -5.81 12.36
N PHE A 130 12.26 -5.36 11.26
CA PHE A 130 13.21 -6.10 10.49
C PHE A 130 14.37 -6.38 11.44
N VAL A 131 14.35 -7.56 12.05
CA VAL A 131 15.53 -8.18 12.62
C VAL A 131 16.23 -8.81 11.42
N PRO A 132 17.41 -8.31 11.00
CA PRO A 132 18.21 -9.04 10.04
C PRO A 132 18.72 -10.30 10.75
N SER A 133 17.89 -11.34 10.79
CA SER A 133 18.33 -12.70 11.04
C SER A 133 18.96 -13.22 9.76
N VAL A 134 20.12 -12.66 9.41
CA VAL A 134 21.05 -13.37 8.55
C VAL A 134 21.94 -14.14 9.52
N PRO A 135 21.77 -15.46 9.70
CA PRO A 135 22.93 -16.24 10.12
C PRO A 135 23.99 -15.98 9.06
N LEU A 136 25.13 -15.40 9.47
CA LEU A 136 26.32 -15.32 8.64
C LEU A 136 26.55 -16.72 8.06
N ARG A 137 26.17 -16.94 6.80
CA ARG A 137 26.46 -18.20 6.15
C ARG A 137 27.97 -18.30 6.12
N LYS A 138 28.49 -19.36 6.71
CA LYS A 138 29.90 -19.77 6.63
C LYS A 138 30.33 -19.61 5.16
N SER A 139 31.39 -18.83 4.95
CA SER A 139 31.99 -18.46 3.66
C SER A 139 31.64 -19.43 2.53
N ILE A 140 30.97 -18.92 1.49
CA ILE A 140 30.93 -19.61 0.20
C ILE A 140 32.38 -19.64 -0.30
N ILE A 141 33.01 -20.82 -0.21
CA ILE A 141 34.25 -21.12 -0.92
C ILE A 141 33.89 -21.04 -2.41
N GLY A 142 34.28 -19.93 -3.04
CA GLY A 142 34.12 -19.72 -4.47
C GLY A 142 34.98 -20.70 -5.30
N PRO A 143 34.82 -20.71 -6.64
CA PRO A 143 35.40 -21.70 -7.56
C PRO A 143 36.93 -21.60 -7.74
N THR A 144 37.67 -21.07 -6.76
CA THR A 144 39.14 -20.93 -6.82
C THR A 144 39.87 -22.28 -6.79
N HIS A 145 39.16 -23.40 -6.59
CA HIS A 145 39.72 -24.75 -6.75
C HIS A 145 39.72 -25.27 -8.20
N ALA A 146 39.07 -24.57 -9.14
CA ALA A 146 39.00 -25.00 -10.54
C ALA A 146 40.14 -24.48 -11.43
N SER A 147 41.07 -23.68 -10.89
CA SER A 147 42.20 -23.13 -11.67
C SER A 147 43.42 -24.05 -11.73
N THR A 148 43.40 -25.24 -11.13
CA THR A 148 44.56 -26.16 -11.12
C THR A 148 44.47 -27.30 -12.14
N VAL A 149 43.45 -27.34 -12.99
CA VAL A 149 43.36 -28.32 -14.07
C VAL A 149 43.33 -27.57 -15.41
N HIS A 150 44.50 -27.38 -15.99
CA HIS A 150 44.64 -26.95 -17.37
C HIS A 150 44.61 -28.21 -18.26
N PRO A 151 43.57 -28.43 -19.09
CA PRO A 151 43.44 -29.66 -19.89
C PRO A 151 44.47 -29.79 -21.03
N TYR A 152 45.41 -28.85 -21.16
CA TYR A 152 46.51 -28.87 -22.14
C TYR A 152 47.90 -28.70 -21.49
N ALA A 153 48.12 -29.19 -20.26
CA ALA A 153 49.48 -29.36 -19.77
C ALA A 153 50.11 -30.55 -20.52
N ASP A 154 50.85 -30.25 -21.59
CA ASP A 154 51.60 -31.21 -22.40
C ASP A 154 52.83 -31.69 -21.61
N PRO A 155 52.99 -33.00 -21.31
CA PRO A 155 54.10 -33.47 -20.50
C PRO A 155 55.44 -33.62 -21.26
N ASP A 156 55.50 -33.43 -22.58
CA ASP A 156 56.75 -33.63 -23.34
C ASP A 156 57.16 -32.41 -24.16
N ARG A 157 57.96 -31.54 -23.53
CA ARG A 157 58.87 -30.63 -24.24
C ARG A 157 60.12 -30.34 -23.41
N ALA A 158 61.05 -31.27 -23.46
CA ALA A 158 62.48 -31.08 -23.15
C ALA A 158 63.29 -31.40 -24.41
#